data_AF-A0A972RPK4-F1
#
_entry.id   AF-A0A972RPK4-F1
#
_cell.length_a   1.000
_cell.length_b   1.000
_cell.length_c   1.000
_cell.angle_alpha   90.00
_cell.angle_beta   90.00
_cell.angle_gamma   90.00
#
_symmetry.space_group_name_H-M   'P 1'
#
loop_
_entity.id
_entity.type
_entity.pdbx_description
1 polymer ?
#
loop_
_entity_poly.entity_id
_entity_poly.type
_entity_poly.pdbx_seq_one_letter_code
_entity_poly.pdbx_strand_id
1 'polypeptide(L)' 'IESTFATVRLRTKKTKGCGSRMACLTMVYKLMMSAQKKWRVLNGSSLLPQVLQGIKFIDGVKATKDAA' A
#
# COMPACT_ATOMS: atom_id res chain seq x y z
N ILE A 1 -4.69 8.31 1.48
CA ILE A 1 -3.54 7.39 1.31
C ILE A 1 -3.19 7.41 -0.17
N GLU A 2 -1.97 7.81 -0.54
CA GLU A 2 -1.51 7.67 -1.93
C GLU A 2 -1.25 6.19 -2.26
N SER A 3 -1.43 5.79 -3.51
CA SER A 3 -1.19 4.40 -3.93
C SER A 3 0.30 4.07 -3.88
N THR A 4 0.66 2.96 -3.23
CA THR A 4 2.05 2.46 -3.13
C THR A 4 2.71 2.21 -4.49
N PHE A 5 1.90 1.90 -5.51
CA PHE A 5 2.34 1.62 -6.87
C PHE A 5 2.27 2.83 -7.82
N ALA A 6 1.94 4.03 -7.31
CA ALA A 6 1.79 5.22 -8.15
C ALA A 6 3.04 5.49 -9.01
N THR A 7 4.24 5.41 -8.41
CA THR A 7 5.51 5.62 -9.11
C THR A 7 5.77 4.57 -10.19
N VAL A 8 5.43 3.30 -9.90
CA VAL A 8 5.55 2.21 -10.87
C VAL A 8 4.62 2.45 -12.06
N ARG A 9 3.33 2.73 -11.80
CA ARG A 9 2.34 3.02 -12.85
C ARG A 9 2.76 4.22 -13.71
N LEU A 10 3.26 5.28 -13.08
CA LEU A 10 3.77 6.45 -13.79
C LEU A 10 4.91 6.06 -14.72
N ARG A 11 5.88 5.26 -14.24
CA ARG A 11 7.00 4.81 -15.06
C ARG A 11 6.52 3.90 -16.19
N THR A 12 5.65 2.94 -15.92
CA THR A 12 5.08 2.03 -16.92
C THR A 12 4.36 2.80 -18.03
N LYS A 13 3.61 3.87 -17.72
CA LYS A 13 2.97 4.73 -18.73
C LYS A 13 4.00 5.47 -19.60
N LYS A 14 5.15 5.84 -19.04
CA LYS A 14 6.22 6.57 -19.75
C LYS A 14 7.13 5.65 -20.55
N THR A 15 7.39 4.43 -20.09
CA THR A 15 8.16 3.42 -20.81
C THR A 15 7.27 2.73 -21.83
N LYS A 16 7.60 2.80 -23.13
CA LYS A 16 6.85 2.12 -24.21
C LYS A 16 7.09 0.61 -24.18
N GLY A 17 6.64 -0.08 -23.13
CA GLY A 17 6.83 -1.51 -22.91
C GLY A 17 7.70 -1.84 -21.69
N CYS A 18 7.87 -3.14 -21.41
CA CYS A 18 8.57 -3.66 -20.24
C CYS A 18 10.06 -4.01 -20.49
N GLY A 19 10.54 -3.91 -21.74
CA GLY A 19 11.86 -4.39 -22.12
C GLY A 19 11.96 -5.90 -21.94
N SER A 20 13.01 -6.38 -21.26
CA SER A 20 13.13 -7.78 -20.83
C SER A 20 12.46 -8.00 -19.46
N ARG A 21 12.08 -9.26 -19.16
CA ARG A 21 11.50 -9.62 -17.86
C ARG A 21 12.38 -9.17 -16.68
N MET A 22 13.69 -9.35 -16.79
CA MET A 22 14.64 -8.97 -15.75
C MET A 22 14.76 -7.46 -15.58
N ALA A 23 14.78 -6.71 -16.68
CA ALA A 23 14.78 -5.24 -16.63
C ALA A 23 13.51 -4.71 -15.96
N CYS A 24 12.34 -5.27 -16.31
CA CYS A 24 11.06 -4.89 -15.71
C CYS A 24 11.05 -5.14 -14.19
N LEU A 25 11.42 -6.35 -13.75
CA LEU A 25 11.43 -6.68 -12.33
C LEU A 25 12.42 -5.81 -11.54
N THR A 26 13.61 -5.57 -12.09
CA THR A 26 14.62 -4.71 -11.47
C THR A 26 14.12 -3.27 -11.36
N MET A 27 13.48 -2.75 -12.41
CA MET A 27 12.89 -1.42 -12.43
C MET A 27 11.80 -1.27 -11.37
N VAL A 28 10.85 -2.20 -11.31
CA VAL A 28 9.78 -2.18 -10.29
C VAL A 28 10.39 -2.22 -8.89
N TYR A 29 11.32 -3.14 -8.63
CA TYR A 29 11.97 -3.25 -7.32
C TYR A 29 12.64 -1.94 -6.89
N LYS A 30 13.43 -1.32 -7.77
CA LYS A 30 14.12 -0.06 -7.46
C LYS A 30 13.15 1.10 -7.24
N LEU A 31 12.06 1.18 -8.01
CA LEU A 31 11.03 2.21 -7.83
C LEU A 31 10.30 2.04 -6.50
N MET A 32 9.95 0.81 -6.12
CA MET A 32 9.30 0.54 -4.83
C MET A 32 10.22 0.88 -3.65
N MET A 33 11.52 0.53 -3.74
CA MET A 33 12.51 0.89 -2.72
C MET A 33 12.71 2.40 -2.59
N SER A 34 12.60 3.15 -3.69
CA SER A 34 12.64 4.62 -3.67
C SER A 34 11.36 5.21 -3.06
N ALA A 35 10.19 4.68 -3.41
CA ALA A 35 8.90 5.12 -2.90
C ALA A 35 8.75 4.86 -1.39
N GLN A 36 9.26 3.73 -0.89
CA GLN A 36 9.22 3.34 0.52
C GLN A 36 9.75 4.42 1.46
N LYS A 37 10.81 5.14 1.06
CA LYS A 37 11.43 6.20 1.86
C LYS A 37 10.50 7.39 2.12
N LYS A 38 9.46 7.56 1.31
CA LYS A 38 8.50 8.67 1.39
C LYS A 38 7.16 8.27 1.98
N TRP A 39 6.92 6.98 2.24
CA TRP A 39 5.63 6.54 2.76
C TRP A 39 5.40 7.05 4.17
N ARG A 40 4.24 7.69 4.37
CA ARG A 40 3.78 8.10 5.68
C ARG A 40 3.28 6.89 6.46
N VAL A 41 3.70 6.79 7.71
CA VAL A 41 3.18 5.77 8.66
C VAL A 41 1.69 6.00 8.91
N LEU A 42 0.92 4.91 9.02
CA LEU A 42 -0.49 4.99 9.36
C LEU A 42 -0.68 5.53 10.78
N ASN A 43 -1.55 6.54 10.92
CA ASN A 43 -2.01 6.97 12.23
C ASN A 43 -2.80 5.80 12.86
N GLY A 44 -2.44 5.36 14.07
CA GLY A 44 -3.13 4.25 14.74
C GLY A 44 -2.67 2.84 14.32
N SER A 45 -1.39 2.68 13.95
CA SER A 45 -0.79 1.37 13.63
C SER A 45 -1.00 0.30 14.70
N SER A 46 -1.20 0.69 15.96
CA SER A 46 -1.54 -0.20 17.08
C SER A 46 -2.90 -0.89 16.96
N LEU A 47 -3.80 -0.39 16.11
CA LEU A 47 -5.13 -0.97 15.85
C LEU A 47 -5.10 -2.01 14.73
N LEU A 48 -4.01 -2.10 13.95
CA LEU A 48 -3.88 -3.07 12.85
C LEU A 48 -4.05 -4.53 13.30
N PRO A 49 -3.55 -4.99 14.46
CA PRO A 49 -3.81 -6.34 14.94
C PRO A 49 -5.30 -6.63 15.14
N GLN A 50 -6.09 -5.63 15.55
CA GLN A 50 -7.53 -5.78 15.74
C GLN A 50 -8.25 -5.95 14.39
N VAL A 51 -7.84 -5.19 13.38
CA VAL A 51 -8.33 -5.35 12.00
C VAL A 51 -7.97 -6.74 11.46
N LEU A 52 -6.74 -7.21 11.71
CA LEU A 52 -6.28 -8.53 11.29
C LEU A 52 -7.07 -9.67 11.95
N GLN A 53 -7.49 -9.49 13.21
CA GLN A 53 -8.37 -10.40 13.93
C GLN A 53 -9.84 -10.38 13.43
N GLY A 54 -10.16 -9.52 12.45
CA GLY A 54 -11.50 -9.43 11.86
C GLY A 54 -12.47 -8.54 12.63
N ILE A 55 -11.98 -7.72 13.57
CA ILE A 55 -12.81 -6.72 14.24
C ILE A 55 -13.23 -5.67 13.20
N LYS A 56 -14.55 -5.48 13.06
CA LYS A 56 -15.09 -4.49 12.11
C LYS A 56 -14.89 -3.09 12.66
N PHE A 57 -14.34 -2.21 11.83
CA PHE A 57 -14.32 -0.77 12.07
C PHE A 57 -15.31 -0.15 11.08
N ILE A 58 -16.29 0.60 11.58
CA ILE A 58 -17.25 1.37 10.77
C ILE A 58 -16.86 2.83 10.96
N ASP A 59 -16.55 3.52 9.87
CA ASP A 59 -16.10 4.92 9.86
C ASP A 59 -14.92 5.21 10.82
N GLY A 60 -14.06 4.22 11.02
CA GLY A 60 -12.89 4.32 11.91
C GLY A 60 -13.17 4.07 13.39
N VAL A 61 -14.41 3.77 13.77
CA VAL A 61 -14.80 3.39 15.13
C VAL A 61 -14.95 1.87 15.21
N LYS A 62 -14.38 1.28 16.25
CA LYS A 62 -14.53 -0.16 16.53
C LYS A 62 -16.00 -0.47 16.73
N ALA A 63 -16.57 -1.35 15.91
CA ALA A 63 -17.91 -1.85 16.12
C ALA A 63 -17.91 -2.73 17.37
N THR A 64 -18.39 -2.19 18.50
CA THR A 64 -18.71 -2.99 19.69
C THR A 64 -19.85 -3.93 19.32
N LYS A 65 -19.61 -5.23 19.37
CA LYS A 65 -20.70 -6.21 19.50
C LYS A 65 -21.24 -6.05 20.90
N ASP A 66 -22.18 -5.12 21.12
CA ASP A 66 -23.09 -5.09 22.26
C ASP A 66 -24.17 -4.02 22.01
N ALA A 67 -25.30 -4.45 21.45
CA ALA A 67 -26.62 -3.87 21.67
C ALA A 67 -27.69 -4.80 21.05
N ALA A 68 -27.85 -5.99 21.66
CA ALA A 68 -29.09 -6.76 21.83
C ALA A 68 -28.76 -8.14 22.39
#